data_AF-A0A1V4ALW8-F1
#
_entry.id   AF-A0A1V4ALW8-F1
#
_cell.length_a   1.000
_cell.length_b   1.000
_cell.length_c   1.000
_cell.angle_alpha   90.00
_cell.angle_beta   90.00
_cell.angle_gamma   90.00
#
_symmetry.space_group_name_H-M   'P 1'
#
loop_
_entity.id
_entity.type
_entity.pdbx_description
1 polymer ?
#
loop_
_entity_poly.entity_id
_entity_poly.type
_entity_poly.pdbx_seq_one_letter_code
_entity_poly.pdbx_strand_id
1 'polypeptide(L)'
;MYEIADLFDMRSAVGAKLESMLLERGFTKAGFCKAAGISRPTLDKLLSAGITNKTNYEKHITKVLDGLKISADMLMGNSPNRFNQTRLLKQLLRVDEKQLAERTGVSTARLKEIEAGAKAEISELRDLAYALRTGVRSLLGTNYFPPQIARWKASLDRCSAGEELAENGFWGHIGILPSSSEKYLWYPITGTTRSMVYGWIGHGYLVIPCMNNKVLLINTSNVNRIVLLDDGCGAPSSCTWDSSVDEGEVPPVIYESLSDYTYYEETEEQIPEKLISPNLCKVMASYVEKDDGTSDALLSEGAVVCCYADGKTERYNIDFGQEQSLSLEISLIYEFGDEASDERFLFFHDEDGAENFLNKEKISIIELPLFNIEEAICKEQEEALAE
;
A
#
# COMPACT_ATOMS: atom_id res chain seq x y z
N MET A 1 -7.05 26.03 0.13
CA MET A 1 -6.62 26.53 -1.20
C MET A 1 -5.26 25.92 -1.45
N TYR A 2 -5.07 25.24 -2.59
CA TYR A 2 -3.80 24.58 -2.88
C TYR A 2 -2.77 25.53 -3.47
N GLU A 3 -1.54 25.37 -3.02
CA GLU A 3 -0.36 26.07 -3.51
C GLU A 3 0.41 25.23 -4.54
N ILE A 4 1.34 25.85 -5.26
CA ILE A 4 2.18 25.17 -6.27
C ILE A 4 2.95 23.98 -5.69
N ALA A 5 3.43 24.11 -4.45
CA ALA A 5 4.22 23.08 -3.78
C ALA A 5 3.41 21.79 -3.53
N ASP A 6 2.10 21.91 -3.29
CA ASP A 6 1.21 20.78 -3.00
C ASP A 6 1.00 19.88 -4.23
N LEU A 7 1.15 20.46 -5.43
CA LEU A 7 0.97 19.72 -6.68
C LEU A 7 2.04 18.66 -6.90
N PHE A 8 3.17 18.70 -6.18
CA PHE A 8 4.26 17.74 -6.35
C PHE A 8 3.86 16.33 -5.88
N ASP A 9 3.13 16.24 -4.78
CA ASP A 9 2.67 14.96 -4.22
C ASP A 9 1.47 14.42 -5.03
N MET A 10 0.75 15.31 -5.72
CA MET A 10 -0.35 14.99 -6.65
C MET A 10 0.10 14.82 -8.11
N ARG A 11 1.42 14.81 -8.38
CA ARG A 11 1.98 14.92 -9.74
C ARG A 11 1.43 13.91 -10.76
N SER A 12 1.08 12.71 -10.29
CA SER A 12 0.45 11.67 -11.13
C SER A 12 -0.88 12.16 -11.69
N ALA A 13 -1.80 12.59 -10.82
CA ALA A 13 -3.10 13.10 -11.19
C ALA A 13 -3.03 14.46 -11.91
N VAL A 14 -2.11 15.33 -11.49
CA VAL A 14 -1.83 16.61 -12.16
C VAL A 14 -1.44 16.39 -13.62
N GLY A 15 -0.53 15.45 -13.89
CA GLY A 15 -0.10 15.14 -15.26
C GLY A 15 -1.27 14.70 -16.15
N ALA A 16 -2.16 13.85 -15.61
CA ALA A 16 -3.37 13.41 -16.29
C ALA A 16 -4.37 14.54 -16.52
N LYS A 17 -4.62 15.35 -15.52
CA LYS A 17 -5.54 16.49 -15.60
C LYS A 17 -5.07 17.52 -16.62
N LEU A 18 -3.78 17.86 -16.61
CA LEU A 18 -3.18 18.77 -17.59
C LEU A 18 -3.30 18.25 -19.01
N GLU A 19 -3.08 16.95 -19.22
CA GLU A 19 -3.21 16.34 -20.54
C GLU A 19 -4.64 16.48 -21.09
N SER A 20 -5.65 16.18 -20.26
CA SER A 20 -7.07 16.37 -20.61
C SER A 20 -7.39 17.84 -20.91
N MET A 21 -6.94 18.77 -20.06
CA MET A 21 -7.17 20.21 -20.26
C MET A 21 -6.52 20.76 -21.54
N LEU A 22 -5.31 20.32 -21.87
CA LEU A 22 -4.64 20.72 -23.11
C LEU A 22 -5.44 20.25 -24.34
N LEU A 23 -5.96 19.02 -24.28
CA LEU A 23 -6.79 18.45 -25.34
C LEU A 23 -8.13 19.18 -25.48
N GLU A 24 -8.84 19.42 -24.38
CA GLU A 24 -10.13 20.14 -24.35
C GLU A 24 -10.01 21.57 -24.89
N ARG A 25 -8.90 22.25 -24.58
CA ARG A 25 -8.62 23.61 -25.08
C ARG A 25 -8.04 23.64 -26.49
N GLY A 26 -7.90 22.48 -27.15
CA GLY A 26 -7.41 22.38 -28.52
C GLY A 26 -5.92 22.71 -28.70
N PHE A 27 -5.12 22.64 -27.63
CA PHE A 27 -3.70 22.92 -27.71
C PHE A 27 -2.94 21.74 -28.35
N THR A 28 -2.04 22.05 -29.29
CA THR A 28 -0.97 21.12 -29.64
C THR A 28 0.16 21.24 -28.61
N LYS A 29 0.83 20.13 -28.27
CA LYS A 29 1.99 20.14 -27.35
C LYS A 29 3.04 21.18 -27.78
N ALA A 30 3.35 21.25 -29.07
CA ALA A 30 4.33 22.20 -29.62
C ALA A 30 3.87 23.66 -29.50
N GLY A 31 2.61 23.95 -29.83
CA GLY A 31 2.06 25.30 -29.73
C GLY A 31 2.03 25.78 -28.28
N PHE A 32 1.60 24.91 -27.36
CA PHE A 32 1.57 25.24 -25.94
C PHE A 32 2.97 25.45 -25.35
N CYS A 33 3.94 24.58 -25.66
CA CYS A 33 5.33 24.74 -25.20
C CYS A 33 5.92 26.10 -25.59
N LYS A 34 5.65 26.57 -26.82
CA LYS A 34 6.09 27.89 -27.30
C LYS A 34 5.46 29.03 -26.50
N ALA A 35 4.17 28.93 -26.17
CA ALA A 35 3.45 29.93 -25.37
C ALA A 35 3.89 29.94 -23.91
N ALA A 36 4.07 28.77 -23.29
CA ALA A 36 4.45 28.62 -21.88
C ALA A 36 5.97 28.79 -21.62
N GLY A 37 6.80 28.90 -22.67
CA GLY A 37 8.25 29.07 -22.52
C GLY A 37 8.94 27.85 -21.87
N ILE A 38 8.50 26.64 -22.24
CA ILE A 38 9.07 25.36 -21.81
C ILE A 38 9.42 24.48 -23.02
N SER A 39 10.33 23.52 -22.82
CA SER A 39 10.66 22.54 -23.86
C SER A 39 9.60 21.44 -23.93
N ARG A 40 9.41 20.83 -25.10
CA ARG A 40 8.53 19.67 -25.26
C ARG A 40 8.93 18.48 -24.36
N PRO A 41 10.22 18.11 -24.25
CA PRO A 41 10.64 17.09 -23.28
C PRO A 41 10.26 17.43 -21.83
N THR A 42 10.30 18.71 -21.45
CA THR A 42 9.87 19.15 -20.11
C THR A 42 8.36 18.94 -19.91
N LEU A 43 7.55 19.33 -20.91
CA LEU A 43 6.10 19.10 -20.85
C LEU A 43 5.79 17.61 -20.78
N ASP A 44 6.42 16.78 -21.62
CA ASP A 44 6.19 15.34 -21.63
C ASP A 44 6.54 14.71 -20.26
N LYS A 45 7.63 15.14 -19.62
CA LYS A 45 7.96 14.72 -18.24
C LYS A 45 6.94 15.19 -17.21
N LEU A 46 6.36 16.38 -17.32
CA LEU A 46 5.28 16.81 -16.41
C LEU A 46 4.03 15.94 -16.58
N LEU A 47 3.60 15.71 -17.83
CA LEU A 47 2.39 14.92 -18.13
C LEU A 47 2.54 13.45 -17.71
N SER A 48 3.77 12.93 -17.76
CA SER A 48 4.09 11.57 -17.30
C SER A 48 4.47 11.48 -15.82
N ALA A 49 4.40 12.59 -15.06
CA ALA A 49 4.89 12.70 -13.68
C ALA A 49 6.40 12.40 -13.49
N GLY A 50 7.19 12.43 -14.56
CA GLY A 50 8.62 12.11 -14.64
C GLY A 50 9.60 13.12 -14.05
N ILE A 51 9.13 14.14 -13.33
CA ILE A 51 10.00 15.10 -12.62
C ILE A 51 10.01 14.73 -11.14
N THR A 52 11.13 14.20 -10.66
CA THR A 52 11.31 13.70 -9.28
C THR A 52 11.89 14.74 -8.32
N ASN A 53 12.44 15.84 -8.83
CA ASN A 53 12.96 16.92 -7.98
C ASN A 53 11.89 18.00 -7.79
N LYS A 54 11.47 18.23 -6.53
CA LYS A 54 10.42 19.19 -6.16
C LYS A 54 10.68 20.60 -6.69
N THR A 55 11.88 21.15 -6.51
CA THR A 55 12.23 22.50 -7.00
C THR A 55 12.12 22.61 -8.53
N ASN A 56 12.58 21.60 -9.26
CA ASN A 56 12.44 21.57 -10.72
C ASN A 56 10.98 21.41 -11.15
N TYR A 57 10.21 20.61 -10.43
CA TYR A 57 8.78 20.45 -10.68
C TYR A 57 8.04 21.78 -10.52
N GLU A 58 8.19 22.43 -9.35
CA GLU A 58 7.57 23.73 -9.05
C GLU A 58 7.88 24.78 -10.12
N LYS A 59 9.15 24.91 -10.50
CA LYS A 59 9.59 25.83 -11.56
C LYS A 59 8.88 25.59 -12.89
N HIS A 60 8.68 24.33 -13.27
CA HIS A 60 8.10 23.98 -14.57
C HIS A 60 6.57 24.00 -14.55
N ILE A 61 5.93 23.53 -13.46
CA ILE A 61 4.48 23.56 -13.32
C ILE A 61 3.97 25.00 -13.24
N THR A 62 4.65 25.93 -12.56
CA THR A 62 4.27 27.35 -12.54
C THR A 62 4.14 27.92 -13.96
N LYS A 63 5.13 27.68 -14.82
CA LYS A 63 5.08 28.13 -16.22
C LYS A 63 3.91 27.54 -17.01
N VAL A 64 3.58 26.27 -16.76
CA VAL A 64 2.44 25.60 -17.40
C VAL A 64 1.13 26.24 -16.95
N LEU A 65 0.96 26.46 -15.64
CA LEU A 65 -0.25 27.06 -15.08
C LEU A 65 -0.42 28.52 -15.51
N ASP A 66 0.65 29.30 -15.55
CA ASP A 66 0.67 30.67 -16.10
C ASP A 66 0.25 30.68 -17.57
N GLY A 67 0.79 29.75 -18.37
CA GLY A 67 0.43 29.58 -19.78
C GLY A 67 -1.04 29.20 -19.99
N LEU A 68 -1.61 28.43 -19.04
CA LEU A 68 -3.03 28.07 -19.02
C LEU A 68 -3.93 29.11 -18.34
N LYS A 69 -3.34 30.10 -17.65
CA LYS A 69 -4.04 31.10 -16.84
C LYS A 69 -4.98 30.46 -15.79
N ILE A 70 -4.48 29.45 -15.08
CA ILE A 70 -5.20 28.77 -13.99
C ILE A 70 -4.34 28.74 -12.73
N SER A 71 -4.96 28.64 -11.56
CA SER A 71 -4.26 28.38 -10.30
C SER A 71 -4.11 26.87 -10.04
N ALA A 72 -3.29 26.50 -9.05
CA ALA A 72 -3.21 25.14 -8.54
C ALA A 72 -4.58 24.64 -8.02
N ASP A 73 -5.30 25.49 -7.30
CA ASP A 73 -6.64 25.21 -6.80
C ASP A 73 -7.67 24.98 -7.92
N MET A 74 -7.62 25.76 -9.01
CA MET A 74 -8.48 25.53 -10.18
C MET A 74 -8.20 24.18 -10.87
N LEU A 75 -6.96 23.68 -10.78
CA LEU A 75 -6.57 22.41 -11.38
C LEU A 75 -7.04 21.20 -10.54
N MET A 76 -6.77 21.23 -9.23
CA MET A 76 -6.92 20.06 -8.35
C MET A 76 -7.91 20.23 -7.18
N GLY A 77 -8.40 21.44 -6.91
CA GLY A 77 -9.24 21.73 -5.75
C GLY A 77 -10.51 20.88 -5.64
N ASN A 78 -11.11 20.51 -6.78
CA ASN A 78 -12.30 19.68 -6.87
C ASN A 78 -12.01 18.21 -7.21
N SER A 79 -10.76 17.77 -7.14
CA SER A 79 -10.38 16.39 -7.44
C SER A 79 -10.54 15.54 -6.18
N PRO A 80 -11.52 14.61 -6.12
CA PRO A 80 -11.69 13.74 -4.96
C PRO A 80 -10.47 12.82 -4.75
N ASN A 81 -9.92 12.27 -5.84
CA ASN A 81 -8.80 11.33 -5.79
C ASN A 81 -7.50 12.00 -6.24
N ARG A 82 -7.16 13.14 -5.61
CA ARG A 82 -6.05 14.01 -6.02
C ARG A 82 -4.66 13.38 -5.93
N PHE A 83 -4.48 12.35 -5.09
CA PHE A 83 -3.23 11.62 -4.94
C PHE A 83 -3.16 10.33 -5.78
N ASN A 84 -4.13 10.12 -6.69
CA ASN A 84 -4.21 8.92 -7.52
C ASN A 84 -2.90 8.60 -8.25
N GLN A 85 -2.42 7.37 -8.11
CA GLN A 85 -1.17 6.86 -8.64
C GLN A 85 -1.34 5.91 -9.85
N THR A 86 -2.57 5.71 -10.36
CA THR A 86 -2.87 4.79 -11.47
C THR A 86 -1.92 4.98 -12.65
N ARG A 87 -1.67 6.24 -13.03
CA ARG A 87 -0.78 6.58 -14.15
C ARG A 87 0.67 6.17 -13.89
N LEU A 88 1.19 6.42 -12.69
CA LEU A 88 2.55 6.04 -12.29
C LEU A 88 2.71 4.52 -12.29
N LEU A 89 1.78 3.81 -11.67
CA LEU A 89 1.77 2.35 -11.60
C LEU A 89 1.69 1.72 -13.00
N LYS A 90 0.84 2.26 -13.88
CA LYS A 90 0.74 1.82 -15.28
C LYS A 90 2.08 1.93 -16.01
N GLN A 91 2.78 3.05 -15.86
CA GLN A 91 4.10 3.26 -16.47
C GLN A 91 5.16 2.33 -15.87
N LEU A 92 5.19 2.22 -14.54
CA LEU A 92 6.13 1.40 -13.79
C LEU A 92 6.04 -0.09 -14.17
N LEU A 93 4.81 -0.57 -14.38
CA LEU A 93 4.51 -1.95 -14.77
C LEU A 93 4.51 -2.19 -16.28
N ARG A 94 4.73 -1.13 -17.08
CA ARG A 94 4.69 -1.13 -18.55
C ARG A 94 3.39 -1.69 -19.11
N VAL A 95 2.27 -1.33 -18.48
CA VAL A 95 0.94 -1.75 -18.92
C VAL A 95 0.40 -0.74 -19.93
N ASP A 96 -0.02 -1.20 -21.10
CA ASP A 96 -0.66 -0.35 -22.10
C ASP A 96 -2.09 0.03 -21.65
N GLU A 97 -2.53 1.25 -21.95
CA GLU A 97 -3.87 1.75 -21.61
C GLU A 97 -5.00 0.88 -22.15
N LYS A 98 -4.89 0.37 -23.38
CA LYS A 98 -5.89 -0.53 -23.97
C LYS A 98 -5.91 -1.88 -23.27
N GLN A 99 -4.73 -2.42 -22.95
CA GLN A 99 -4.63 -3.68 -22.21
C GLN A 99 -5.22 -3.54 -20.81
N LEU A 100 -5.00 -2.41 -20.14
CA LEU A 100 -5.59 -2.13 -18.83
C LEU A 100 -7.11 -2.03 -18.93
N ALA A 101 -7.63 -1.32 -19.93
CA ALA A 101 -9.07 -1.21 -20.18
C ALA A 101 -9.73 -2.57 -20.43
N GLU A 102 -9.11 -3.40 -21.26
CA GLU A 102 -9.60 -4.75 -21.58
C GLU A 102 -9.61 -5.66 -20.34
N ARG A 103 -8.57 -5.61 -19.50
CA ARG A 103 -8.46 -6.46 -18.30
C ARG A 103 -9.44 -6.06 -17.20
N THR A 104 -9.69 -4.78 -17.04
CA THR A 104 -10.53 -4.23 -15.96
C THR A 104 -11.98 -4.05 -16.37
N GLY A 105 -12.28 -4.00 -17.68
CA GLY A 105 -13.60 -3.60 -18.18
C GLY A 105 -13.86 -2.09 -18.10
N VAL A 106 -12.91 -1.30 -17.59
CA VAL A 106 -13.00 0.16 -17.50
C VAL A 106 -12.59 0.78 -18.84
N SER A 107 -13.48 1.58 -19.46
CA SER A 107 -13.17 2.18 -20.77
C SER A 107 -11.95 3.11 -20.73
N THR A 108 -11.24 3.27 -21.85
CA THR A 108 -10.07 4.16 -21.95
C THR A 108 -10.37 5.62 -21.61
N ALA A 109 -11.56 6.12 -21.97
CA ALA A 109 -12.01 7.44 -21.57
C ALA A 109 -12.16 7.54 -20.04
N ARG A 110 -12.80 6.54 -19.44
CA ARG A 110 -12.99 6.46 -17.99
C ARG A 110 -11.68 6.32 -17.23
N LEU A 111 -10.73 5.52 -17.74
CA LEU A 111 -9.38 5.42 -17.17
C LEU A 111 -8.68 6.78 -17.08
N LYS A 112 -8.80 7.62 -18.12
CA LYS A 112 -8.21 8.97 -18.11
C LYS A 112 -8.85 9.89 -17.08
N GLU A 113 -10.16 9.77 -16.87
CA GLU A 113 -10.84 10.51 -15.80
C GLU A 113 -10.34 10.09 -14.42
N ILE A 114 -10.23 8.77 -14.18
CA ILE A 114 -9.72 8.21 -12.91
C ILE A 114 -8.26 8.62 -12.68
N GLU A 115 -7.40 8.50 -13.69
CA GLU A 115 -6.01 8.98 -13.63
C GLU A 115 -5.95 10.49 -13.32
N ALA A 116 -6.91 11.28 -13.82
CA ALA A 116 -7.03 12.71 -13.53
C ALA A 116 -7.73 13.02 -12.18
N GLY A 117 -7.85 12.01 -11.31
CA GLY A 117 -8.35 12.13 -9.94
C GLY A 117 -9.87 12.29 -9.83
N ALA A 118 -10.64 11.83 -10.83
CA ALA A 118 -12.09 11.74 -10.72
C ALA A 118 -12.53 10.70 -9.68
N LYS A 119 -13.75 10.84 -9.16
CA LYS A 119 -14.38 9.83 -8.29
C LYS A 119 -14.56 8.54 -9.10
N ALA A 120 -14.26 7.40 -8.47
CA ALA A 120 -14.42 6.06 -9.03
C ALA A 120 -15.28 5.21 -8.11
N GLU A 121 -15.99 4.24 -8.68
CA GLU A 121 -16.65 3.19 -7.90
C GLU A 121 -15.59 2.25 -7.29
N ILE A 122 -15.89 1.63 -6.15
CA ILE A 122 -14.92 0.76 -5.48
C ILE A 122 -14.57 -0.47 -6.33
N SER A 123 -15.52 -1.04 -7.07
CA SER A 123 -15.21 -2.15 -8.00
C SER A 123 -14.27 -1.73 -9.13
N GLU A 124 -14.41 -0.52 -9.69
CA GLU A 124 -13.46 0.03 -10.67
C GLU A 124 -12.04 0.11 -10.06
N LEU A 125 -11.94 0.61 -8.82
CA LEU A 125 -10.66 0.75 -8.13
C LEU A 125 -10.03 -0.59 -7.80
N ARG A 126 -10.82 -1.58 -7.36
CA ARG A 126 -10.32 -2.92 -7.03
C ARG A 126 -9.82 -3.66 -8.28
N ASP A 127 -10.55 -3.58 -9.40
CA ASP A 127 -10.10 -4.15 -10.67
C ASP A 127 -8.78 -3.51 -11.15
N LEU A 128 -8.68 -2.17 -11.03
CA LEU A 128 -7.45 -1.45 -11.36
C LEU A 128 -6.29 -1.83 -10.44
N ALA A 129 -6.52 -1.89 -9.13
CA ALA A 129 -5.52 -2.26 -8.14
C ALA A 129 -5.01 -3.69 -8.41
N TYR A 130 -5.89 -4.63 -8.74
CA TYR A 130 -5.52 -6.00 -9.10
C TYR A 130 -4.67 -6.02 -10.38
N ALA A 131 -5.13 -5.35 -11.44
CA ALA A 131 -4.40 -5.28 -12.70
C ALA A 131 -3.03 -4.58 -12.56
N LEU A 132 -2.90 -3.67 -11.60
CA LEU A 132 -1.69 -2.93 -11.27
C LEU A 132 -0.95 -3.51 -10.04
N ARG A 133 -1.28 -4.74 -9.63
CA ARG A 133 -0.55 -5.53 -8.62
C ARG A 133 -0.39 -4.81 -7.27
N THR A 134 -1.38 -4.03 -6.85
CA THR A 134 -1.32 -3.24 -5.61
C THR A 134 -2.67 -3.21 -4.89
N GLY A 135 -2.81 -2.35 -3.88
CA GLY A 135 -4.03 -2.14 -3.09
C GLY A 135 -4.78 -0.87 -3.49
N VAL A 136 -6.03 -0.73 -3.07
CA VAL A 136 -6.87 0.43 -3.40
C VAL A 136 -6.31 1.70 -2.77
N ARG A 137 -5.91 1.67 -1.48
CA ARG A 137 -5.31 2.85 -0.82
C ARG A 137 -4.00 3.26 -1.50
N SER A 138 -3.17 2.30 -1.87
CA SER A 138 -1.94 2.53 -2.64
C SER A 138 -2.22 3.15 -4.02
N LEU A 139 -3.25 2.66 -4.73
CA LEU A 139 -3.69 3.23 -6.01
C LEU A 139 -4.18 4.68 -5.86
N LEU A 140 -4.82 5.00 -4.74
CA LEU A 140 -5.31 6.35 -4.44
C LEU A 140 -4.27 7.27 -3.80
N GLY A 141 -3.12 6.73 -3.37
CA GLY A 141 -2.09 7.47 -2.65
C GLY A 141 -2.52 7.88 -1.23
N THR A 142 -3.36 7.06 -0.59
CA THR A 142 -3.95 7.29 0.75
C THR A 142 -3.64 6.14 1.73
N ASN A 143 -2.60 5.36 1.41
CA ASN A 143 -2.05 4.31 2.27
C ASN A 143 -1.24 4.93 3.42
N TYR A 144 -1.23 4.25 4.56
CA TYR A 144 -0.44 4.65 5.73
C TYR A 144 0.96 4.03 5.65
N PHE A 145 1.03 2.71 5.45
CA PHE A 145 2.29 2.02 5.17
C PHE A 145 2.70 2.23 3.71
N PRO A 146 3.99 2.17 3.37
CA PRO A 146 4.47 2.28 2.01
C PRO A 146 3.71 1.34 1.08
N PRO A 147 3.41 1.77 -0.17
CA PRO A 147 2.71 0.93 -1.11
C PRO A 147 3.37 -0.43 -1.24
N GLN A 148 2.58 -1.45 -1.54
CA GLN A 148 3.09 -2.78 -1.86
C GLN A 148 2.74 -3.12 -3.30
N ILE A 149 3.75 -3.52 -4.06
CA ILE A 149 3.60 -3.89 -5.47
C ILE A 149 3.99 -5.35 -5.60
N ALA A 150 3.01 -6.22 -5.86
CA ALA A 150 3.14 -7.66 -5.97
C ALA A 150 3.85 -8.08 -7.27
N ARG A 151 5.12 -7.69 -7.35
CA ARG A 151 6.04 -7.88 -8.47
C ARG A 151 7.48 -7.67 -8.00
N TRP A 152 8.41 -8.43 -8.57
CA TRP A 152 9.84 -8.29 -8.28
C TRP A 152 10.34 -6.88 -8.55
N LYS A 153 11.02 -6.29 -7.55
CA LYS A 153 11.59 -4.94 -7.59
C LYS A 153 12.51 -4.73 -8.78
N ALA A 154 13.31 -5.74 -9.14
CA ALA A 154 14.23 -5.67 -10.27
C ALA A 154 13.51 -5.58 -11.64
N SER A 155 12.24 -5.98 -11.71
CA SER A 155 11.45 -5.97 -12.95
C SER A 155 10.66 -4.67 -13.17
N LEU A 156 10.66 -3.76 -12.19
CA LEU A 156 9.95 -2.49 -12.25
C LEU A 156 10.75 -1.44 -13.03
N ASP A 157 10.09 -0.66 -13.88
CA ASP A 157 10.76 0.30 -14.75
C ASP A 157 11.23 1.56 -13.99
N ARG A 158 12.53 1.67 -13.77
CA ARG A 158 13.16 2.82 -13.09
C ARG A 158 13.29 4.08 -13.96
N CYS A 159 12.93 4.04 -15.25
CA CYS A 159 13.31 5.08 -16.20
C CYS A 159 12.50 6.39 -16.12
N SER A 160 11.42 6.47 -15.34
CA SER A 160 10.67 7.73 -15.15
C SER A 160 9.67 7.69 -13.99
N ALA A 161 9.59 8.80 -13.24
CA ALA A 161 8.51 9.21 -12.33
C ALA A 161 8.27 8.41 -11.03
N GLY A 162 8.59 7.11 -11.05
CA GLY A 162 8.31 6.17 -9.98
C GLY A 162 9.54 5.48 -9.40
N GLU A 163 10.70 6.15 -9.35
CA GLU A 163 11.91 5.56 -8.75
C GLU A 163 11.68 5.21 -7.27
N GLU A 164 11.03 6.11 -6.52
CA GLU A 164 10.58 5.85 -5.14
C GLU A 164 9.55 4.71 -5.10
N LEU A 165 8.59 4.71 -6.03
CA LEU A 165 7.56 3.69 -6.12
C LEU A 165 8.12 2.32 -6.54
N ALA A 166 9.24 2.27 -7.25
CA ALA A 166 9.91 1.03 -7.65
C ALA A 166 10.56 0.31 -6.46
N GLU A 167 10.87 1.02 -5.38
CA GLU A 167 11.38 0.41 -4.15
C GLU A 167 10.32 -0.40 -3.40
N ASN A 168 9.05 -0.22 -3.75
CA ASN A 168 7.90 -0.90 -3.16
C ASN A 168 7.57 -2.26 -3.80
N GLY A 169 8.42 -2.75 -4.72
CA GLY A 169 8.35 -4.12 -5.22
C GLY A 169 9.01 -5.13 -4.27
N PHE A 170 8.76 -6.41 -4.50
CA PHE A 170 9.40 -7.51 -3.76
C PHE A 170 10.92 -7.45 -3.89
N TRP A 171 11.61 -7.31 -2.77
CA TRP A 171 13.08 -7.30 -2.70
C TRP A 171 13.66 -8.64 -2.20
N GLY A 172 12.92 -9.36 -1.37
CA GLY A 172 13.39 -10.56 -0.70
C GLY A 172 12.68 -10.74 0.63
N HIS A 173 13.35 -11.36 1.59
CA HIS A 173 12.74 -11.75 2.85
C HIS A 173 13.47 -11.19 4.07
N ILE A 174 12.72 -10.97 5.14
CA ILE A 174 13.24 -10.79 6.49
C ILE A 174 13.02 -12.07 7.29
N GLY A 175 14.08 -12.56 7.93
CA GLY A 175 14.07 -13.70 8.83
C GLY A 175 14.29 -13.23 10.26
N ILE A 176 13.42 -13.61 11.18
CA ILE A 176 13.48 -13.21 12.59
C ILE A 176 13.61 -14.47 13.44
N LEU A 177 14.58 -14.50 14.35
CA LEU A 177 14.78 -15.59 15.30
C LEU A 177 14.35 -15.14 16.71
N PRO A 178 13.13 -15.49 17.16
CA PRO A 178 12.71 -15.24 18.54
C PRO A 178 13.67 -15.86 19.56
N SER A 179 13.82 -15.25 20.73
CA SER A 179 14.72 -15.74 21.77
C SER A 179 14.39 -17.15 22.28
N SER A 180 13.12 -17.53 22.20
CA SER A 180 12.56 -18.82 22.61
C SER A 180 12.57 -19.89 21.51
N SER A 181 13.03 -19.58 20.30
CA SER A 181 12.90 -20.45 19.12
C SER A 181 14.25 -20.81 18.52
N GLU A 182 14.34 -22.01 17.95
CA GLU A 182 15.43 -22.40 17.02
C GLU A 182 15.05 -22.17 15.54
N LYS A 183 13.79 -21.83 15.29
CA LYS A 183 13.24 -21.59 13.95
C LYS A 183 13.11 -20.11 13.66
N TYR A 184 13.56 -19.72 12.47
CA TYR A 184 13.31 -18.37 11.94
C TYR A 184 11.88 -18.28 11.40
N LEU A 185 11.28 -17.13 11.64
CA LEU A 185 10.04 -16.70 11.01
C LEU A 185 10.41 -15.81 9.83
N TRP A 186 9.90 -16.12 8.63
CA TRP A 186 10.29 -15.46 7.39
C TRP A 186 9.11 -14.75 6.75
N TYR A 187 9.34 -13.52 6.30
CA TYR A 187 8.29 -12.70 5.69
C TYR A 187 8.83 -11.99 4.44
N PRO A 188 8.04 -11.91 3.36
CA PRO A 188 8.40 -11.16 2.16
C PRO A 188 8.31 -9.66 2.43
N ILE A 189 9.31 -8.89 1.98
CA ILE A 189 9.39 -7.46 2.21
C ILE A 189 9.77 -6.68 0.95
N THR A 190 9.41 -5.41 0.95
CA THR A 190 9.79 -4.47 -0.12
C THR A 190 11.21 -3.93 0.09
N GLY A 191 11.76 -3.28 -0.94
CA GLY A 191 13.00 -2.52 -0.83
C GLY A 191 12.91 -1.32 0.13
N THR A 192 11.73 -0.69 0.21
CA THR A 192 11.42 0.37 1.17
C THR A 192 11.48 -0.17 2.60
N THR A 193 10.78 -1.28 2.88
CA THR A 193 10.79 -1.94 4.19
C THR A 193 12.23 -2.32 4.59
N ARG A 194 13.03 -2.87 3.67
CA ARG A 194 14.45 -3.18 3.93
C ARG A 194 15.22 -1.94 4.39
N SER A 195 15.02 -0.80 3.71
CA SER A 195 15.70 0.46 4.04
C SER A 195 15.28 0.98 5.41
N MET A 196 14.01 0.82 5.78
CA MET A 196 13.50 1.14 7.11
C MET A 196 14.16 0.27 8.18
N VAL A 197 14.26 -1.04 7.99
CA VAL A 197 14.92 -1.92 8.99
C VAL A 197 16.33 -1.41 9.33
N TYR A 198 17.12 -0.98 8.35
CA TYR A 198 18.44 -0.39 8.63
C TYR A 198 18.39 0.91 9.45
N GLY A 199 17.39 1.76 9.21
CA GLY A 199 17.23 3.03 9.92
C GLY A 199 16.81 2.84 11.37
N TRP A 200 16.03 1.80 11.65
CA TRP A 200 15.32 1.65 12.93
C TRP A 200 15.85 0.53 13.83
N ILE A 201 16.79 -0.33 13.39
CA ILE A 201 17.27 -1.51 14.15
C ILE A 201 17.82 -1.22 15.56
N GLY A 202 18.18 0.04 15.86
CA GLY A 202 18.66 0.46 17.18
C GLY A 202 17.56 0.64 18.23
N HIS A 203 16.29 0.64 17.83
CA HIS A 203 15.15 0.84 18.71
C HIS A 203 14.77 -0.47 19.45
N GLY A 204 14.12 -0.33 20.61
CA GLY A 204 13.61 -1.43 21.42
C GLY A 204 12.42 -2.15 20.78
N TYR A 205 11.64 -1.42 19.97
CA TYR A 205 10.54 -1.98 19.18
C TYR A 205 10.63 -1.56 17.72
N LEU A 206 10.23 -2.46 16.82
CA LEU A 206 10.17 -2.21 15.38
C LEU A 206 8.77 -2.54 14.85
N VAL A 207 8.30 -1.73 13.92
CA VAL A 207 7.10 -2.02 13.10
C VAL A 207 7.54 -2.31 11.67
N ILE A 208 7.21 -3.50 11.16
CA ILE A 208 7.64 -3.96 9.83
C ILE A 208 6.43 -4.38 8.99
N PRO A 209 6.03 -3.61 7.96
CA PRO A 209 5.03 -4.04 7.00
C PRO A 209 5.62 -5.05 6.00
N CYS A 210 4.93 -6.18 5.83
CA CYS A 210 5.28 -7.31 4.98
C CYS A 210 4.26 -7.49 3.84
N MET A 211 4.68 -8.13 2.75
CA MET A 211 3.89 -8.24 1.51
C MET A 211 2.76 -9.28 1.55
N ASN A 212 2.70 -10.10 2.60
CA ASN A 212 1.74 -11.18 2.79
C ASN A 212 0.65 -10.81 3.81
N ASN A 213 0.15 -9.56 3.73
CA ASN A 213 -0.85 -9.01 4.64
C ASN A 213 -0.47 -9.05 6.13
N LYS A 214 0.82 -8.94 6.46
CA LYS A 214 1.28 -8.88 7.85
C LYS A 214 1.98 -7.57 8.14
N VAL A 215 1.70 -6.98 9.29
CA VAL A 215 2.55 -5.98 9.94
C VAL A 215 3.06 -6.58 11.24
N LEU A 216 4.36 -6.48 11.47
CA LEU A 216 5.02 -7.08 12.63
C LEU A 216 5.31 -6.01 13.65
N LEU A 217 4.89 -6.19 14.90
CA LEU A 217 5.46 -5.50 16.05
C LEU A 217 6.51 -6.40 16.69
N ILE A 218 7.78 -5.99 16.65
CA ILE A 218 8.91 -6.79 17.11
C ILE A 218 9.50 -6.13 18.34
N ASN A 219 9.62 -6.88 19.44
CA ASN A 219 10.41 -6.48 20.59
C ASN A 219 11.85 -6.96 20.41
N THR A 220 12.78 -6.04 20.14
CA THR A 220 14.17 -6.38 19.82
C THR A 220 14.92 -6.98 21.01
N SER A 221 14.46 -6.76 22.25
CA SER A 221 15.04 -7.38 23.45
C SER A 221 14.72 -8.88 23.56
N ASN A 222 13.67 -9.34 22.86
CA ASN A 222 13.20 -10.73 22.87
C ASN A 222 13.45 -11.45 21.53
N VAL A 223 14.37 -10.91 20.71
CA VAL A 223 14.80 -11.49 19.43
C VAL A 223 16.32 -11.70 19.44
N ASN A 224 16.76 -12.91 19.10
CA ASN A 224 18.18 -13.25 19.05
C ASN A 224 18.88 -12.72 17.80
N ARG A 225 18.17 -12.71 16.66
CA ARG A 225 18.76 -12.34 15.36
C ARG A 225 17.70 -11.93 14.34
N ILE A 226 18.02 -10.91 13.56
CA ILE A 226 17.30 -10.53 12.33
C ILE A 226 18.24 -10.73 11.13
N VAL A 227 17.71 -11.28 10.04
CA VAL A 227 18.42 -11.55 8.79
C VAL A 227 17.63 -10.95 7.64
N LEU A 228 18.32 -10.29 6.70
CA LEU A 228 17.73 -9.83 5.46
C LEU A 228 18.32 -10.67 4.32
N LEU A 229 17.46 -11.26 3.49
CA LEU A 229 17.82 -12.13 2.39
C LEU A 229 17.30 -11.54 1.07
N ASP A 230 18.20 -11.24 0.14
CA ASP A 230 17.88 -10.73 -1.20
C ASP A 230 17.32 -11.86 -2.08
N ASP A 231 16.36 -11.57 -2.96
CA ASP A 231 15.70 -12.54 -3.85
C ASP A 231 16.67 -13.29 -4.76
N GLY A 232 17.82 -12.69 -5.09
CA GLY A 232 18.88 -13.35 -5.86
C GLY A 232 19.70 -14.38 -5.09
N CYS A 233 19.47 -14.56 -3.78
CA CYS A 233 20.25 -15.43 -2.92
C CYS A 233 19.53 -16.75 -2.61
N GLY A 234 20.31 -17.83 -2.44
CA GLY A 234 19.80 -19.08 -1.88
C GLY A 234 19.59 -19.01 -0.36
N ALA A 235 18.83 -19.96 0.17
CA ALA A 235 18.59 -20.09 1.62
C ALA A 235 19.90 -20.09 2.43
N PRO A 236 20.04 -19.24 3.47
CA PRO A 236 21.26 -19.17 4.26
C PRO A 236 21.50 -20.48 5.02
N SER A 237 22.70 -21.06 4.91
CA SER A 237 23.03 -22.32 5.61
C SER A 237 22.98 -22.22 7.14
N SER A 238 23.05 -21.00 7.69
CA SER A 238 22.98 -20.75 9.14
C SER A 238 21.56 -20.54 9.67
N CYS A 239 20.55 -20.56 8.80
CA CYS A 239 19.17 -20.26 9.17
C CYS A 239 18.28 -21.43 8.77
N THR A 240 17.28 -21.72 9.59
CA THR A 240 16.17 -22.58 9.18
C THR A 240 15.37 -21.80 8.14
N TRP A 241 15.18 -22.38 6.96
CA TRP A 241 14.40 -21.78 5.87
C TRP A 241 13.08 -22.53 5.73
N ASP A 242 11.99 -21.78 5.59
CA ASP A 242 10.70 -22.36 5.27
C ASP A 242 10.44 -22.19 3.77
N SER A 243 10.32 -23.31 3.06
CA SER A 243 10.12 -23.33 1.61
C SER A 243 8.70 -22.97 1.19
N SER A 244 7.75 -22.84 2.12
CA SER A 244 6.37 -22.41 1.83
C SER A 244 6.21 -20.89 1.83
N VAL A 245 7.20 -20.13 2.29
CA VAL A 245 7.12 -18.66 2.39
C VAL A 245 6.98 -18.08 0.99
N ASP A 246 5.96 -17.24 0.82
CA ASP A 246 5.65 -16.63 -0.47
C ASP A 246 6.64 -15.50 -0.84
N GLU A 247 6.60 -15.08 -2.11
CA GLU A 247 7.44 -14.00 -2.67
C GLU A 247 6.66 -12.69 -2.84
N GLY A 248 5.61 -12.47 -2.03
CA GLY A 248 4.75 -11.29 -2.15
C GLY A 248 4.00 -11.24 -3.49
N GLU A 249 3.60 -12.40 -4.03
CA GLU A 249 3.01 -12.51 -5.37
C GLU A 249 1.53 -12.10 -5.41
N VAL A 250 0.86 -12.16 -4.27
CA VAL A 250 -0.57 -11.84 -4.10
C VAL A 250 -0.73 -10.32 -4.06
N PRO A 251 -1.50 -9.72 -5.00
CA PRO A 251 -1.79 -8.30 -4.94
C PRO A 251 -2.54 -7.93 -3.64
N PRO A 252 -2.12 -6.86 -2.93
CA PRO A 252 -2.79 -6.34 -1.73
C PRO A 252 -4.32 -6.28 -1.78
N VAL A 253 -4.89 -5.89 -2.94
CA VAL A 253 -6.34 -5.79 -3.11
C VAL A 253 -7.09 -7.10 -2.89
N ILE A 254 -6.43 -8.25 -3.03
CA ILE A 254 -7.04 -9.54 -2.70
C ILE A 254 -7.39 -9.55 -1.22
N TYR A 255 -6.40 -9.31 -0.35
CA TYR A 255 -6.60 -9.22 1.09
C TYR A 255 -7.62 -8.14 1.49
N GLU A 256 -7.55 -6.95 0.90
CA GLU A 256 -8.53 -5.86 1.11
C GLU A 256 -9.98 -6.24 0.71
N SER A 257 -10.15 -7.26 -0.13
CA SER A 257 -11.45 -7.69 -0.63
C SER A 257 -11.95 -8.97 0.03
N LEU A 258 -11.13 -9.64 0.87
CA LEU A 258 -11.48 -10.93 1.45
C LEU A 258 -12.69 -10.82 2.36
N SER A 259 -12.71 -9.89 3.31
CA SER A 259 -13.83 -9.75 4.26
C SER A 259 -15.16 -9.50 3.55
N ASP A 260 -15.19 -8.66 2.52
CA ASP A 260 -16.39 -8.44 1.72
C ASP A 260 -16.79 -9.72 0.98
N TYR A 261 -15.84 -10.38 0.34
CA TYR A 261 -16.11 -11.59 -0.43
C TYR A 261 -16.64 -12.72 0.46
N THR A 262 -16.00 -12.98 1.61
CA THR A 262 -16.40 -14.03 2.54
C THR A 262 -17.74 -13.74 3.18
N TYR A 263 -18.03 -12.49 3.54
CA TYR A 263 -19.32 -12.10 4.09
C TYR A 263 -20.48 -12.54 3.18
N TYR A 264 -20.40 -12.24 1.89
CA TYR A 264 -21.46 -12.61 0.93
C TYR A 264 -21.49 -14.11 0.61
N GLU A 265 -20.33 -14.78 0.57
CA GLU A 265 -20.28 -16.24 0.41
C GLU A 265 -20.93 -16.96 1.61
N GLU A 266 -20.63 -16.54 2.84
CA GLU A 266 -21.16 -17.16 4.07
C GLU A 266 -22.64 -16.88 4.29
N THR A 267 -23.12 -15.71 3.87
CA THR A 267 -24.54 -15.33 3.95
C THR A 267 -25.37 -15.86 2.78
N GLU A 268 -24.72 -16.50 1.79
CA GLU A 268 -25.33 -16.94 0.52
C GLU A 268 -26.04 -15.79 -0.24
N GLU A 269 -25.63 -14.54 -0.01
CA GLU A 269 -26.18 -13.35 -0.64
C GLU A 269 -25.44 -13.00 -1.94
N GLN A 270 -26.15 -12.32 -2.86
CA GLN A 270 -25.52 -11.89 -4.11
C GLN A 270 -24.55 -10.72 -3.86
N ILE A 271 -23.27 -10.93 -4.18
CA ILE A 271 -22.25 -9.87 -4.13
C ILE A 271 -22.65 -8.69 -5.05
N PRO A 272 -22.76 -7.46 -4.54
CA PRO A 272 -23.06 -6.29 -5.36
C PRO A 272 -21.93 -6.00 -6.38
N GLU A 273 -22.25 -5.86 -7.67
CA GLU A 273 -21.25 -5.60 -8.74
C GLU A 273 -20.47 -4.28 -8.54
N LYS A 274 -21.04 -3.34 -7.79
CA LYS A 274 -20.37 -2.08 -7.44
C LYS A 274 -19.33 -2.24 -6.34
N LEU A 275 -19.41 -3.33 -5.56
CA LEU A 275 -18.49 -3.64 -4.47
C LEU A 275 -17.33 -4.52 -4.96
N ILE A 276 -17.65 -5.62 -5.64
CA ILE A 276 -16.68 -6.54 -6.26
C ILE A 276 -17.20 -6.85 -7.67
N SER A 277 -16.35 -6.64 -8.68
CA SER A 277 -16.74 -6.88 -10.07
C SER A 277 -16.86 -8.39 -10.36
N PRO A 278 -17.63 -8.80 -11.38
CA PRO A 278 -17.66 -10.19 -11.81
C PRO A 278 -16.29 -10.76 -12.23
N ASN A 279 -15.34 -9.90 -12.63
CA ASN A 279 -13.98 -10.32 -12.96
C ASN A 279 -13.19 -10.61 -11.69
N LEU A 280 -13.24 -9.72 -10.71
CA LEU A 280 -12.56 -9.90 -9.43
C LEU A 280 -13.18 -11.06 -8.64
N CYS A 281 -14.50 -11.26 -8.64
CA CYS A 281 -15.12 -12.41 -7.99
C CYS A 281 -14.52 -13.75 -8.47
N LYS A 282 -14.23 -13.90 -9.77
CA LYS A 282 -13.59 -15.11 -10.31
C LYS A 282 -12.16 -15.30 -9.80
N VAL A 283 -11.43 -14.20 -9.64
CA VAL A 283 -10.08 -14.20 -9.07
C VAL A 283 -10.13 -14.58 -7.60
N MET A 284 -11.05 -14.00 -6.83
CA MET A 284 -11.26 -14.31 -5.42
C MET A 284 -11.64 -15.78 -5.22
N ALA A 285 -12.60 -16.31 -5.99
CA ALA A 285 -12.96 -17.72 -5.96
C ALA A 285 -11.75 -18.63 -6.20
N SER A 286 -10.94 -18.30 -7.22
CA SER A 286 -9.71 -19.06 -7.53
C SER A 286 -8.63 -18.95 -6.45
N TYR A 287 -8.61 -17.85 -5.69
CA TYR A 287 -7.69 -17.65 -4.56
C TYR A 287 -8.11 -18.54 -3.39
N VAL A 288 -9.38 -18.47 -2.99
CA VAL A 288 -9.96 -19.25 -1.89
C VAL A 288 -9.88 -20.76 -2.17
N GLU A 289 -10.16 -21.20 -3.41
CA GLU A 289 -10.05 -22.62 -3.80
C GLU A 289 -8.62 -23.18 -3.68
N LYS A 290 -7.59 -22.34 -3.87
CA LYS A 290 -6.18 -22.78 -3.79
C LYS A 290 -5.68 -22.95 -2.37
N ASP A 291 -6.30 -22.29 -1.41
CA ASP A 291 -5.87 -22.27 -0.01
C ASP A 291 -6.63 -23.32 0.85
N ASP A 292 -7.11 -24.39 0.21
CA ASP A 292 -7.96 -25.45 0.81
C ASP A 292 -9.29 -24.97 1.42
N GLY A 293 -9.73 -23.73 1.13
CA GLY A 293 -11.14 -23.34 1.00
C GLY A 293 -12.06 -23.52 2.21
N THR A 294 -11.54 -23.62 3.44
CA THR A 294 -12.35 -23.52 4.66
C THR A 294 -12.34 -22.10 5.20
N SER A 295 -13.47 -21.62 5.74
CA SER A 295 -13.56 -20.33 6.48
C SER A 295 -12.40 -20.18 7.49
N ASP A 296 -11.96 -21.28 8.11
CA ASP A 296 -10.80 -21.34 9.02
C ASP A 296 -9.45 -20.86 8.42
N ALA A 297 -9.19 -21.09 7.12
CA ALA A 297 -7.95 -20.64 6.48
C ALA A 297 -7.95 -19.12 6.27
N LEU A 298 -9.11 -18.56 5.94
CA LEU A 298 -9.30 -17.12 5.75
C LEU A 298 -9.34 -16.37 7.10
N LEU A 299 -9.95 -16.96 8.12
CA LEU A 299 -9.84 -16.51 9.51
C LEU A 299 -8.36 -16.47 9.95
N SER A 300 -7.53 -17.40 9.49
CA SER A 300 -6.10 -17.42 9.80
C SER A 300 -5.30 -16.27 9.16
N GLU A 301 -5.74 -15.76 8.00
CA GLU A 301 -5.12 -14.58 7.39
C GLU A 301 -5.40 -13.30 8.20
N GLY A 302 -6.62 -13.18 8.75
CA GLY A 302 -7.05 -12.08 9.62
C GLY A 302 -6.60 -12.19 11.08
N ALA A 303 -6.17 -13.37 11.53
CA ALA A 303 -5.78 -13.58 12.91
C ALA A 303 -4.51 -12.81 13.31
N VAL A 304 -4.54 -12.26 14.52
CA VAL A 304 -3.39 -11.72 15.23
C VAL A 304 -2.66 -12.84 15.95
N VAL A 305 -1.36 -12.98 15.70
CA VAL A 305 -0.52 -14.03 16.29
C VAL A 305 0.48 -13.40 17.26
N CYS A 306 0.41 -13.78 18.53
CA CYS A 306 1.33 -13.32 19.57
C CYS A 306 2.34 -14.42 19.91
N CYS A 307 3.61 -14.17 19.63
CA CYS A 307 4.73 -15.05 19.97
C CYS A 307 5.46 -14.53 21.21
N TYR A 308 5.32 -15.23 22.33
CA TYR A 308 5.89 -14.83 23.62
C TYR A 308 7.37 -15.23 23.77
N ALA A 309 8.07 -14.50 24.65
CA ALA A 309 9.47 -14.71 24.96
C ALA A 309 9.76 -16.06 25.65
N ASP A 310 8.74 -16.74 26.16
CA ASP A 310 8.82 -18.10 26.72
C ASP A 310 8.54 -19.20 25.68
N GLY A 311 8.20 -18.83 24.44
CA GLY A 311 7.91 -19.74 23.34
C GLY A 311 6.43 -20.10 23.20
N LYS A 312 5.55 -19.58 24.08
CA LYS A 312 4.11 -19.71 23.89
C LYS A 312 3.68 -18.92 22.65
N THR A 313 2.69 -19.43 21.92
CA THR A 313 2.04 -18.72 20.82
C THR A 313 0.54 -18.70 21.06
N GLU A 314 -0.09 -17.53 20.93
CA GLU A 314 -1.53 -17.35 21.00
C GLU A 314 -2.04 -16.69 19.72
N ARG A 315 -3.31 -16.96 19.40
CA ARG A 315 -4.00 -16.41 18.24
C ARG A 315 -5.30 -15.75 18.68
N TYR A 316 -5.59 -14.60 18.11
CA TYR A 316 -6.77 -13.80 18.40
C TYR A 316 -7.41 -13.31 17.11
N ASN A 317 -8.74 -13.37 17.04
CA ASN A 317 -9.51 -12.65 16.03
C ASN A 317 -9.98 -11.35 16.68
N ILE A 318 -9.42 -10.22 16.25
CA ILE A 318 -9.64 -8.91 16.88
C ILE A 318 -10.68 -8.14 16.09
N ASP A 319 -11.70 -7.62 16.78
CA ASP A 319 -12.64 -6.67 16.19
C ASP A 319 -12.03 -5.26 16.19
N PHE A 320 -11.40 -4.88 15.07
CA PHE A 320 -10.84 -3.55 14.85
C PHE A 320 -11.90 -2.43 14.73
N GLY A 321 -13.19 -2.78 14.74
CA GLY A 321 -14.29 -1.83 14.86
C GLY A 321 -14.54 -1.34 16.29
N GLN A 322 -14.05 -2.07 17.30
CA GLN A 322 -14.12 -1.70 18.72
C GLN A 322 -12.88 -0.93 19.17
N GLU A 323 -12.93 -0.40 20.39
CA GLU A 323 -11.78 0.24 21.02
C GLU A 323 -10.64 -0.76 21.23
N GLN A 324 -9.44 -0.40 20.77
CA GLN A 324 -8.20 -1.15 20.91
C GLN A 324 -7.01 -0.18 20.85
N SER A 325 -5.86 -0.60 21.40
CA SER A 325 -4.65 0.23 21.49
C SER A 325 -3.55 -0.13 20.48
N LEU A 326 -3.74 -1.22 19.72
CA LEU A 326 -2.78 -1.75 18.75
C LEU A 326 -2.53 -0.77 17.60
N SER A 327 -3.57 -0.19 17.00
CA SER A 327 -3.42 0.81 15.91
C SER A 327 -2.56 2.00 16.35
N LEU A 328 -2.91 2.59 17.49
CA LEU A 328 -2.20 3.74 18.06
C LEU A 328 -0.74 3.38 18.36
N GLU A 329 -0.50 2.27 19.06
CA GLU A 329 0.84 1.80 19.39
C GLU A 329 1.68 1.56 18.12
N ILE A 330 1.11 0.88 17.12
CA ILE A 330 1.77 0.63 15.84
C ILE A 330 2.11 1.96 15.17
N SER A 331 1.18 2.91 15.10
CA SER A 331 1.42 4.21 14.46
C SER A 331 2.51 5.03 15.16
N LEU A 332 2.52 5.05 16.49
CA LEU A 332 3.52 5.78 17.28
C LEU A 332 4.93 5.21 17.05
N ILE A 333 5.09 3.89 17.17
CA ILE A 333 6.39 3.24 16.96
C ILE A 333 6.84 3.41 15.50
N TYR A 334 5.91 3.33 14.56
CA TYR A 334 6.21 3.43 13.13
C TYR A 334 6.67 4.84 12.72
N GLU A 335 6.06 5.90 13.25
CA GLU A 335 6.36 7.29 12.90
C GLU A 335 7.51 7.88 13.69
N PHE A 336 7.57 7.58 14.99
CA PHE A 336 8.43 8.28 15.95
C PHE A 336 9.42 7.35 16.66
N GLY A 337 9.27 6.03 16.50
CA GLY A 337 10.05 5.04 17.22
C GLY A 337 9.47 4.71 18.58
N ASP A 338 10.13 3.78 19.27
CA ASP A 338 9.69 3.29 20.57
C ASP A 338 9.76 4.34 21.69
N GLU A 339 10.50 5.43 21.51
CA GLU A 339 10.54 6.56 22.45
C GLU A 339 9.17 7.26 22.61
N ALA A 340 8.29 7.15 21.61
CA ALA A 340 6.94 7.70 21.67
C ALA A 340 5.92 6.75 22.34
N SER A 341 6.36 5.55 22.73
CA SER A 341 5.50 4.45 23.15
C SER A 341 5.81 4.02 24.60
N ASP A 342 5.10 4.63 25.54
CA ASP A 342 5.27 4.37 26.98
C ASP A 342 4.32 3.26 27.51
N GLU A 343 3.38 2.79 26.69
CA GLU A 343 2.34 1.88 27.15
C GLU A 343 2.87 0.46 27.37
N ARG A 344 2.78 -0.05 28.60
CA ARG A 344 3.26 -1.42 28.89
C ARG A 344 2.29 -2.50 28.41
N PHE A 345 1.00 -2.20 28.46
CA PHE A 345 -0.05 -3.13 28.13
C PHE A 345 -0.79 -2.69 26.87
N LEU A 346 -0.98 -3.62 25.95
CA LEU A 346 -1.83 -3.46 24.78
C LEU A 346 -3.20 -4.05 25.10
N PHE A 347 -4.24 -3.30 24.86
CA PHE A 347 -5.63 -3.69 25.02
C PHE A 347 -6.33 -3.88 23.68
N PHE A 348 -7.24 -4.87 23.61
CA PHE A 348 -8.18 -5.08 22.51
C PHE A 348 -9.36 -5.97 22.93
N HIS A 349 -10.41 -5.97 22.10
CA HIS A 349 -11.53 -6.91 22.17
C HIS A 349 -11.38 -7.97 21.09
N ASP A 350 -11.58 -9.24 21.44
CA ASP A 350 -11.76 -10.28 20.43
C ASP A 350 -13.21 -10.34 19.91
N GLU A 351 -13.43 -11.03 18.80
CA GLU A 351 -14.75 -11.22 18.17
C GLU A 351 -15.75 -11.94 19.09
N ASP A 352 -15.26 -12.70 20.08
CA ASP A 352 -16.07 -13.36 21.12
C ASP A 352 -16.48 -12.40 22.24
N GLY A 353 -15.99 -11.16 22.21
CA GLY A 353 -16.28 -10.09 23.16
C GLY A 353 -15.43 -10.13 24.44
N ALA A 354 -14.34 -10.90 24.47
CA ALA A 354 -13.42 -10.89 25.59
C ALA A 354 -12.46 -9.69 25.52
N GLU A 355 -12.33 -9.01 26.66
CA GLU A 355 -11.37 -7.94 26.87
C GLU A 355 -9.98 -8.52 27.21
N ASN A 356 -9.00 -8.23 26.36
CA ASN A 356 -7.66 -8.79 26.44
C ASN A 356 -6.63 -7.70 26.74
N PHE A 357 -5.68 -7.99 27.64
CA PHE A 357 -4.57 -7.10 27.99
C PHE A 357 -3.22 -7.84 27.85
N LEU A 358 -2.40 -7.42 26.90
CA LEU A 358 -1.12 -8.04 26.57
C LEU A 358 0.05 -7.22 27.08
N ASN A 359 0.94 -7.83 27.87
CA ASN A 359 2.18 -7.17 28.29
C ASN A 359 3.22 -7.22 27.16
N LYS A 360 3.47 -6.09 26.49
CA LYS A 360 4.37 -6.03 25.33
C LYS A 360 5.83 -6.40 25.65
N GLU A 361 6.26 -6.23 26.90
CA GLU A 361 7.61 -6.61 27.33
C GLU A 361 7.84 -8.14 27.34
N LYS A 362 6.76 -8.93 27.38
CA LYS A 362 6.82 -10.41 27.39
C LYS A 362 6.67 -11.02 26.01
N ILE A 363 6.44 -10.19 25.00
CA ILE A 363 6.22 -10.62 23.63
C ILE A 363 7.54 -10.49 22.86
N SER A 364 7.81 -11.46 21.98
CA SER A 364 8.88 -11.38 20.99
C SER A 364 8.38 -10.68 19.73
N ILE A 365 7.25 -11.16 19.20
CA ILE A 365 6.65 -10.66 17.96
C ILE A 365 5.13 -10.72 18.07
N ILE A 366 4.44 -9.67 17.61
CA ILE A 366 3.02 -9.72 17.24
C ILE A 366 2.92 -9.63 15.73
N GLU A 367 2.26 -10.58 15.10
CA GLU A 367 1.86 -10.51 13.69
C GLU A 367 0.42 -10.01 13.62
N LEU A 368 0.19 -8.89 12.94
CA LEU A 368 -1.14 -8.33 12.76
C LEU A 368 -1.52 -8.28 11.28
N PRO A 369 -2.81 -8.41 10.92
CA PRO A 369 -3.28 -8.20 9.55
C PRO A 369 -3.01 -6.75 9.14
N LEU A 370 -2.22 -6.57 8.08
CA LEU A 370 -1.72 -5.25 7.67
C LEU A 370 -2.87 -4.30 7.30
N PHE A 371 -3.84 -4.76 6.51
CA PHE A 371 -4.91 -3.89 6.02
C PHE A 371 -5.89 -3.47 7.12
N ASN A 372 -6.23 -4.37 8.05
CA ASN A 372 -7.09 -4.02 9.18
C ASN A 372 -6.41 -2.97 10.08
N ILE A 373 -5.11 -3.11 10.33
CA ILE A 373 -4.34 -2.13 11.10
C ILE A 373 -4.24 -0.80 10.35
N GLU A 374 -3.92 -0.82 9.05
CA GLU A 374 -3.88 0.40 8.25
C GLU A 374 -5.23 1.11 8.23
N GLU A 375 -6.34 0.36 8.08
CA GLU A 375 -7.69 0.93 8.08
C GLU A 375 -8.04 1.55 9.43
N ALA A 376 -7.74 0.87 10.54
CA ALA A 376 -7.94 1.39 11.89
C ALA A 376 -7.17 2.70 12.12
N ILE A 377 -5.87 2.74 11.75
CA ILE A 377 -5.05 3.95 11.86
C ILE A 377 -5.62 5.08 11.01
N CYS A 378 -5.95 4.80 9.74
CA CYS A 378 -6.51 5.81 8.84
C CYS A 378 -7.82 6.39 9.40
N LYS A 379 -8.71 5.53 9.91
CA LYS A 379 -9.99 5.94 10.49
C LYS A 379 -9.80 6.86 11.70
N GLU A 380 -8.91 6.50 12.62
CA GLU A 380 -8.58 7.33 13.80
C GLU A 380 -8.03 8.70 13.39
N GLN A 381 -7.15 8.76 12.38
CA GLN A 381 -6.62 10.02 11.87
C GLN A 381 -7.68 10.87 11.17
N GLU A 382 -8.58 10.25 10.40
CA GLU A 382 -9.70 10.93 9.74
C GLU A 382 -10.70 11.50 10.75
N GLU A 383 -10.99 10.76 11.83
CA GLU A 383 -11.83 11.22 12.94
C GLU A 383 -11.17 12.39 13.68
N ALA A 384 -9.87 12.31 14.00
CA ALA A 384 -9.13 13.39 14.66
C ALA A 384 -9.03 14.68 13.83
N LEU A 385 -9.07 14.58 12.49
CA LEU A 385 -9.10 15.74 11.59
C LEU A 385 -10.49 16.37 11.46
N ALA A 386 -11.55 15.65 11.83
CA ALA A 386 -12.93 16.12 11.77
C ALA A 386 -13.37 16.88 13.04
N GLU A 387 -12.66 16.67 14.16
CA GLU A 387 -12.80 17.41 15.42
C GLU A 387 -12.08 18.77 15.39
#